data_AF-A0A4Q3XRK6-F1
#
_entry.id   AF-A0A4Q3XRK6-F1
#
_cell.length_a   1.000
_cell.length_b   1.000
_cell.length_c   1.000
_cell.angle_alpha   90.00
_cell.angle_beta   90.00
_cell.angle_gamma   90.00
#
_symmetry.space_group_name_H-M   'P 1'
#
loop_
_entity.id
_entity.type
_entity.pdbx_description
1 polymer ?
#
loop_
_entity_poly.entity_id
_entity_poly.type
_entity_poly.pdbx_seq_one_letter_code
_entity_poly.pdbx_strand_id
1 'polypeptide(L)'
;MARWPLSVAAALLVTACGGSDQVRETGANPELPSIDQKLVPTIKIASPAGWEGALPTVPDGFVIVPLATDLRIPRQMLVLPNGDLLVSEGRGGHAPKLRPKDVIAGYIKSRGTSSVPGGNRLTLLRDADGDGKAEVRTVFIDGLDAPYGLAFVDGNIYVANQGALLR
;
A
#
# COMPACT_ATOMS: atom_id res chain seq x y z
N MET A 1 62.30 3.79 -15.95
CA MET A 1 61.35 3.02 -15.11
C MET A 1 59.98 3.68 -15.21
N ALA A 2 58.97 2.90 -15.62
CA ALA A 2 57.62 3.32 -16.04
C ALA A 2 56.88 4.10 -14.93
N ARG A 3 56.33 5.30 -15.16
CA ARG A 3 55.11 5.68 -15.92
C ARG A 3 53.86 4.89 -15.53
N TRP A 4 53.48 4.95 -14.25
CA TRP A 4 52.24 4.35 -13.74
C TRP A 4 51.47 5.28 -12.77
N PRO A 5 50.89 6.40 -13.25
CA PRO A 5 49.73 6.94 -12.53
C PRO A 5 48.51 7.28 -13.41
N LEU A 6 48.59 7.19 -14.74
CA LEU A 6 47.46 7.58 -15.60
C LEU A 6 46.33 6.54 -15.72
N SER A 7 46.58 5.27 -15.41
CA SER A 7 45.59 4.21 -15.63
C SER A 7 44.52 4.10 -14.53
N VAL A 8 44.75 4.66 -13.34
CA VAL A 8 43.78 4.59 -12.23
C VAL A 8 42.72 5.70 -12.33
N ALA A 9 43.07 6.86 -12.89
CA ALA A 9 42.12 7.97 -13.06
C ALA A 9 41.03 7.69 -14.12
N ALA A 10 41.32 6.86 -15.12
CA ALA A 10 40.36 6.50 -16.17
C ALA A 10 39.27 5.51 -15.69
N ALA A 11 39.53 4.72 -14.65
CA ALA A 11 38.56 3.75 -14.11
C ALA A 11 37.48 4.39 -13.22
N LEU A 12 37.71 5.61 -12.72
CA LEU A 12 36.75 6.34 -11.88
C LEU A 12 35.77 7.24 -12.66
N LEU A 13 35.97 7.42 -13.97
CA LEU A 13 35.13 8.28 -14.80
C LEU A 13 33.94 7.54 -15.46
N VAL A 14 33.85 6.21 -15.35
CA VAL A 14 32.83 5.41 -16.06
C VAL A 14 31.60 5.08 -15.19
N THR A 15 31.57 5.45 -13.91
CA THR A 15 30.40 5.19 -13.03
C THR A 15 29.33 6.29 -13.04
N ALA A 16 29.49 7.36 -13.84
CA ALA A 16 28.60 8.53 -13.81
C ALA A 16 27.49 8.56 -14.89
N CYS A 17 27.44 7.62 -15.83
CA CYS A 17 26.40 7.58 -16.86
C CYS A 17 25.36 6.50 -16.55
N GLY A 18 24.56 6.74 -15.51
CA GLY A 18 23.34 5.99 -15.20
C GLY A 18 22.14 6.94 -15.16
N GLY A 19 21.98 7.77 -16.18
CA GLY A 19 20.78 8.60 -16.34
C GLY A 19 19.61 7.71 -16.78
N SER A 20 18.56 7.61 -15.98
CA SER A 20 17.31 7.02 -16.41
C SER A 20 16.61 7.98 -17.36
N ASP A 21 16.38 7.56 -18.61
CA ASP A 21 15.53 8.31 -19.55
C ASP A 21 14.16 8.54 -18.91
N GLN A 22 13.69 9.79 -18.91
CA GLN A 22 12.35 10.11 -18.43
C GLN A 22 11.33 9.65 -19.48
N VAL A 23 10.84 8.42 -19.29
CA VAL A 23 9.79 7.85 -20.14
C VAL A 23 8.48 8.62 -19.90
N ARG A 24 7.72 8.88 -20.96
CA ARG A 24 6.38 9.48 -20.84
C ARG A 24 5.39 8.45 -20.29
N GLU A 25 5.35 8.30 -18.96
CA GLU A 25 4.55 7.28 -18.27
C GLU A 25 3.06 7.66 -18.07
N THR A 26 2.63 8.85 -18.52
CA THR A 26 1.25 9.34 -18.35
C THR A 26 0.60 9.76 -19.69
N GLY A 27 -0.74 9.74 -19.73
CA GLY A 27 -1.54 10.15 -20.90
C GLY A 27 -2.21 9.00 -21.65
N ALA A 28 -2.89 9.30 -22.77
CA ALA A 28 -3.70 8.33 -23.52
C ALA A 28 -2.88 7.24 -24.24
N ASN A 29 -1.59 7.48 -24.45
CA ASN A 29 -0.66 6.50 -25.02
C ASN A 29 0.68 6.63 -24.30
N PRO A 30 0.82 6.07 -23.08
CA PRO A 30 2.07 6.12 -22.34
C PRO A 30 3.11 5.29 -23.07
N GLU A 31 4.34 5.79 -23.12
CA GLU A 31 5.45 5.01 -23.63
C GLU A 31 5.86 4.02 -22.53
N LEU A 32 5.91 2.73 -22.85
CA LEU A 32 6.27 1.69 -21.89
C LEU A 32 7.74 1.34 -22.05
N PRO A 33 8.52 1.21 -20.96
CA PRO A 33 9.90 0.76 -21.05
C PRO A 33 9.97 -0.65 -21.66
N SER A 34 11.02 -0.91 -22.43
CA SER A 34 11.29 -2.25 -22.97
C SER A 34 11.53 -3.26 -21.84
N ILE A 35 11.06 -4.49 -22.01
CA ILE A 35 11.25 -5.57 -21.02
C ILE A 35 12.75 -5.89 -20.90
N ASP A 36 13.32 -5.70 -19.71
CA ASP A 36 14.72 -6.05 -19.39
C ASP A 36 14.78 -7.37 -18.59
N GLN A 37 15.21 -8.46 -19.25
CA GLN A 37 15.30 -9.79 -18.65
C GLN A 37 16.71 -10.04 -18.07
N LYS A 38 16.88 -9.80 -16.77
CA LYS A 38 18.12 -10.11 -16.04
C LYS A 38 18.05 -11.47 -15.36
N LEU A 39 19.17 -12.20 -15.31
CA LEU A 39 19.32 -13.46 -14.56
C LEU A 39 19.07 -13.27 -13.05
N VAL A 40 19.37 -12.08 -12.53
CA VAL A 40 19.06 -11.67 -11.15
C VAL A 40 18.19 -10.42 -11.22
N PRO A 41 16.97 -10.44 -10.65
CA PRO A 41 16.08 -9.29 -10.69
C PRO A 41 16.59 -8.17 -9.78
N THR A 42 16.49 -6.92 -10.24
CA THR A 42 16.69 -5.75 -9.39
C THR A 42 15.47 -5.60 -8.48
N ILE A 43 15.65 -5.79 -7.17
CA ILE A 43 14.56 -5.66 -6.20
C ILE A 43 14.72 -4.32 -5.47
N LYS A 44 13.87 -3.34 -5.77
CA LYS A 44 13.73 -2.11 -4.99
C LYS A 44 12.55 -2.28 -4.03
N ILE A 45 12.84 -2.43 -2.75
CA ILE A 45 11.82 -2.51 -1.70
C ILE A 45 11.78 -1.16 -1.01
N ALA A 46 10.64 -0.49 -1.03
CA ALA A 46 10.45 0.71 -0.22
C ALA A 46 10.41 0.31 1.26
N SER A 47 11.18 1.00 2.09
CA SER A 47 11.08 0.87 3.54
C SER A 47 9.79 1.56 4.00
N PRO A 48 8.88 0.86 4.69
CA PRO A 48 7.68 1.49 5.24
C PRO A 48 8.08 2.61 6.22
N ALA A 49 7.50 3.79 6.05
CA ALA A 49 7.66 4.93 6.95
C ALA A 49 6.27 5.41 7.41
N GLY A 50 6.19 5.91 8.64
CA GLY A 50 5.00 6.60 9.13
C GLY A 50 4.90 8.00 8.54
N TRP A 51 3.78 8.67 8.77
CA TRP A 51 3.59 10.05 8.32
C TRP A 51 4.24 11.09 9.24
N GLU A 52 4.50 10.78 10.53
CA GLU A 52 5.12 11.72 11.48
C GLU A 52 4.43 13.11 11.54
N GLY A 53 3.10 13.14 11.30
CA GLY A 53 2.32 14.38 11.22
C GLY A 53 2.38 15.09 9.87
N ALA A 54 3.16 14.60 8.91
CA ALA A 54 3.14 15.08 7.54
C ALA A 54 1.78 14.83 6.88
N LEU A 55 1.40 15.74 5.99
CA LEU A 55 0.18 15.66 5.19
C LEU A 55 0.53 15.74 3.71
N PRO A 56 -0.24 15.09 2.82
CA PRO A 56 -0.10 15.27 1.39
C PRO A 56 -0.31 16.72 0.98
N THR A 57 0.43 17.18 -0.03
CA THR A 57 0.14 18.45 -0.69
C THR A 57 -1.13 18.32 -1.52
N VAL A 58 -2.04 19.27 -1.36
CA VAL A 58 -3.31 19.33 -2.10
C VAL A 58 -3.39 20.64 -2.90
N PRO A 59 -4.18 20.70 -3.99
CA PRO A 59 -4.40 21.93 -4.76
C PRO A 59 -5.03 23.05 -3.93
N ASP A 60 -4.91 24.29 -4.40
CA ASP A 60 -5.53 25.45 -3.76
C ASP A 60 -7.05 25.26 -3.62
N GLY A 61 -7.59 25.65 -2.46
CA GLY A 61 -9.01 25.49 -2.11
C GLY A 61 -9.38 24.12 -1.53
N PHE A 62 -8.45 23.17 -1.46
CA PHE A 62 -8.65 21.87 -0.79
C PHE A 62 -7.94 21.83 0.56
N VAL A 63 -8.52 21.06 1.49
CA VAL A 63 -7.91 20.73 2.79
C VAL A 63 -7.95 19.22 2.94
N ILE A 64 -6.89 18.64 3.51
CA ILE A 64 -6.83 17.23 3.89
C ILE A 64 -6.62 17.11 5.39
N VAL A 65 -7.43 16.27 6.03
CA VAL A 65 -7.39 15.98 7.47
C VAL A 65 -7.36 14.47 7.64
N PRO A 66 -6.54 13.93 8.56
CA PRO A 66 -6.60 12.51 8.87
C PRO A 66 -7.88 12.18 9.63
N LEU A 67 -8.81 11.50 8.95
CA LEU A 67 -10.08 11.06 9.56
C LEU A 67 -9.87 10.10 10.73
N ALA A 68 -8.95 9.14 10.57
CA ALA A 68 -8.56 8.20 11.61
C ALA A 68 -7.13 7.68 11.36
N THR A 69 -6.42 7.36 12.45
CA THR A 69 -5.08 6.75 12.42
C THR A 69 -5.08 5.37 13.09
N ASP A 70 -3.95 4.66 13.00
CA ASP A 70 -3.71 3.41 13.73
C ASP A 70 -4.73 2.30 13.38
N LEU A 71 -5.13 2.25 12.11
CA LEU A 71 -5.94 1.17 11.56
C LEU A 71 -5.05 -0.05 11.21
N ARG A 72 -5.57 -1.24 11.44
CA ARG A 72 -4.94 -2.54 11.23
C ARG A 72 -5.13 -3.04 9.80
N ILE A 73 -4.33 -2.48 8.90
CA ILE A 73 -4.35 -2.78 7.45
C ILE A 73 -5.74 -2.41 6.87
N PRO A 74 -6.06 -1.10 6.83
CA PRO A 74 -7.30 -0.64 6.23
C PRO A 74 -7.32 -0.93 4.72
N ARG A 75 -8.49 -1.32 4.21
CA ARG A 75 -8.74 -1.68 2.80
C ARG A 75 -9.84 -0.78 2.24
N GLN A 76 -10.96 -1.36 1.79
CA GLN A 76 -12.07 -0.59 1.26
C GLN A 76 -12.79 0.15 2.40
N MET A 77 -13.23 1.36 2.07
CA MET A 77 -14.12 2.17 2.89
C MET A 77 -15.51 2.20 2.24
N LEU A 78 -16.56 2.29 3.06
CA LEU A 78 -17.95 2.37 2.61
C LEU A 78 -18.71 3.39 3.46
N VAL A 79 -19.20 4.46 2.81
CA VAL A 79 -20.07 5.45 3.45
C VAL A 79 -21.50 4.90 3.48
N LEU A 80 -22.11 4.91 4.65
CA LEU A 80 -23.49 4.49 4.86
C LEU A 80 -24.47 5.68 4.72
N PRO A 81 -25.77 5.43 4.47
CA PRO A 81 -26.75 6.51 4.29
C PRO A 81 -26.90 7.46 5.49
N ASN A 82 -26.52 7.03 6.69
CA ASN A 82 -26.55 7.85 7.90
C ASN A 82 -25.27 8.68 8.12
N GLY A 83 -24.32 8.65 7.19
CA GLY A 83 -23.04 9.37 7.27
C GLY A 83 -21.90 8.58 7.93
N ASP A 84 -22.17 7.40 8.50
CA ASP A 84 -21.11 6.56 9.08
C ASP A 84 -20.20 6.01 7.99
N LEU A 85 -18.92 5.86 8.32
CA LEU A 85 -17.93 5.22 7.45
C LEU A 85 -17.55 3.86 8.03
N LEU A 86 -17.75 2.80 7.26
CA LEU A 86 -17.17 1.49 7.54
C LEU A 86 -15.83 1.36 6.85
N VAL A 87 -14.83 0.88 7.59
CA VAL A 87 -13.50 0.55 7.07
C VAL A 87 -13.24 -0.93 7.29
N SER A 88 -12.94 -1.65 6.22
CA SER A 88 -12.48 -3.04 6.31
C SER A 88 -11.01 -3.09 6.72
N GLU A 89 -10.69 -3.85 7.77
CA GLU A 89 -9.34 -4.02 8.28
C GLU A 89 -8.94 -5.50 8.13
N GLY A 90 -8.03 -5.81 7.19
CA GLY A 90 -7.82 -7.19 6.75
C GLY A 90 -6.47 -7.49 6.10
N ARG A 91 -5.85 -8.60 6.54
CA ARG A 91 -4.59 -9.11 5.99
C ARG A 91 -4.79 -10.52 5.45
N GLY A 92 -4.70 -10.68 4.13
CA GLY A 92 -4.68 -12.01 3.51
C GLY A 92 -3.43 -12.81 3.92
N GLY A 93 -3.52 -14.13 3.90
CA GLY A 93 -2.41 -14.97 4.35
C GLY A 93 -2.54 -16.49 4.12
N HIS A 94 -3.72 -16.99 3.77
CA HIS A 94 -3.96 -18.45 3.71
C HIS A 94 -3.39 -19.18 2.49
N ALA A 95 -2.61 -18.53 1.62
CA ALA A 95 -2.06 -19.20 0.45
C ALA A 95 -0.94 -20.19 0.85
N PRO A 96 -1.06 -21.49 0.55
CA PRO A 96 -0.03 -22.46 0.91
C PRO A 96 1.28 -22.18 0.17
N LYS A 97 2.42 -22.25 0.90
CA LYS A 97 3.77 -22.09 0.33
C LYS A 97 4.20 -23.40 -0.31
N LEU A 98 3.80 -23.63 -1.56
CA LEU A 98 3.99 -24.91 -2.24
C LEU A 98 5.40 -25.10 -2.81
N ARG A 99 6.20 -24.04 -2.99
CA ARG A 99 7.54 -24.14 -3.61
C ARG A 99 8.62 -23.43 -2.79
N PRO A 100 9.89 -23.87 -2.85
CA PRO A 100 11.01 -23.20 -2.18
C PRO A 100 11.14 -21.71 -2.52
N LYS A 101 10.88 -21.33 -3.78
CA LYS A 101 10.88 -19.92 -4.21
C LYS A 101 9.81 -19.08 -3.50
N ASP A 102 8.71 -19.69 -3.04
CA ASP A 102 7.62 -19.00 -2.36
C ASP A 102 8.03 -18.65 -0.90
N VAL A 103 9.01 -19.35 -0.33
CA VAL A 103 9.63 -19.00 0.97
C VAL A 103 10.53 -17.78 0.84
N ILE A 104 11.46 -17.79 -0.13
CA ILE A 104 12.38 -16.67 -0.40
C ILE A 104 11.59 -15.42 -0.82
N ALA A 105 10.61 -15.59 -1.72
CA ALA A 105 9.71 -14.51 -2.10
C ALA A 105 8.90 -13.98 -0.91
N GLY A 106 8.50 -14.85 0.03
CA GLY A 106 7.82 -14.45 1.26
C GLY A 106 8.68 -13.53 2.14
N TYR A 107 9.94 -13.89 2.37
CA TYR A 107 10.88 -13.09 3.16
C TYR A 107 11.22 -11.75 2.50
N ILE A 108 11.40 -11.75 1.18
CA ILE A 108 11.66 -10.51 0.44
C ILE A 108 10.42 -9.60 0.51
N LYS A 109 9.21 -10.14 0.29
CA LYS A 109 7.96 -9.37 0.37
C LYS A 109 7.71 -8.82 1.77
N SER A 110 7.99 -9.57 2.83
CA SER A 110 7.72 -9.12 4.21
C SER A 110 8.49 -7.86 4.58
N ARG A 111 9.64 -7.59 3.95
CA ARG A 111 10.44 -6.37 4.16
C ARG A 111 9.77 -5.08 3.65
N GLY A 112 8.82 -5.19 2.72
CA GLY A 112 8.10 -4.03 2.15
C GLY A 112 6.65 -3.93 2.61
N THR A 113 6.17 -4.86 3.43
CA THR A 113 4.78 -4.87 3.92
C THR A 113 4.70 -4.39 5.36
N SER A 114 3.55 -3.85 5.76
CA SER A 114 3.30 -3.45 7.15
C SER A 114 3.57 -4.59 8.14
N SER A 115 4.15 -4.25 9.29
CA SER A 115 4.35 -5.15 10.44
C SER A 115 3.11 -5.31 11.30
N VAL A 116 2.09 -4.46 11.10
CA VAL A 116 0.86 -4.48 11.89
C VAL A 116 0.06 -5.76 11.58
N PRO A 117 -0.44 -6.49 12.60
CA PRO A 117 -1.37 -7.60 12.39
C PRO A 117 -2.64 -7.12 11.69
N GLY A 118 -3.28 -7.98 10.89
CA GLY A 118 -4.58 -7.67 10.30
C GLY A 118 -5.65 -7.49 11.38
N GLY A 119 -6.60 -6.58 11.15
CA GLY A 119 -7.71 -6.37 12.08
C GLY A 119 -8.73 -7.50 12.08
N ASN A 120 -8.97 -8.11 10.91
CA ASN A 120 -10.00 -9.13 10.69
C ASN A 120 -11.38 -8.66 11.18
N ARG A 121 -11.71 -7.40 10.86
CA ARG A 121 -12.90 -6.71 11.37
C ARG A 121 -13.37 -5.61 10.43
N LEU A 122 -14.58 -5.11 10.65
CA LEU A 122 -15.02 -3.80 10.18
C LEU A 122 -14.99 -2.82 11.34
N THR A 123 -14.42 -1.65 11.11
CA THR A 123 -14.49 -0.53 12.06
C THR A 123 -15.44 0.53 11.53
N LEU A 124 -16.32 0.98 12.42
CA LEU A 124 -17.20 2.12 12.18
C LEU A 124 -16.50 3.38 12.67
N LEU A 125 -16.49 4.40 11.82
CA LEU A 125 -16.02 5.74 12.09
C LEU A 125 -17.20 6.70 11.89
N ARG A 126 -17.42 7.60 12.85
CA ARG A 126 -18.38 8.69 12.73
C ARG A 126 -17.71 10.00 13.13
N ASP A 127 -17.78 10.94 12.20
CA ASP A 127 -17.53 12.36 12.41
C ASP A 127 -18.87 13.01 12.80
N ALA A 128 -18.98 13.44 14.05
CA ALA A 128 -20.21 13.95 14.65
C ALA A 128 -20.34 15.47 14.53
N ASP A 129 -19.23 16.19 14.38
CA ASP A 129 -19.20 17.66 14.32
C ASP A 129 -18.83 18.22 12.94
N GLY A 130 -18.45 17.36 12.00
CA GLY A 130 -18.14 17.69 10.61
C GLY A 130 -16.75 18.28 10.42
N ASP A 131 -15.82 18.11 11.38
CA ASP A 131 -14.47 18.67 11.29
C ASP A 131 -13.49 17.81 10.45
N GLY A 132 -13.94 16.66 9.96
CA GLY A 132 -13.16 15.72 9.17
C GLY A 132 -12.33 14.74 10.00
N LYS A 133 -12.54 14.67 11.33
CA LYS A 133 -12.01 13.64 12.22
C LYS A 133 -13.17 12.82 12.79
N ALA A 134 -12.91 11.55 13.08
CA ALA A 134 -13.92 10.69 13.66
C ALA A 134 -13.87 10.73 15.20
N GLU A 135 -14.93 11.22 15.84
CA GLU A 135 -15.09 11.19 17.29
C GLU A 135 -15.44 9.79 17.77
N VAL A 136 -16.20 9.05 16.98
CA VAL A 136 -16.59 7.68 17.31
C VAL A 136 -15.78 6.72 16.46
N ARG A 137 -15.11 5.79 17.14
CA ARG A 137 -14.43 4.65 16.54
C ARG A 137 -14.78 3.38 17.30
N THR A 138 -15.48 2.46 16.66
CA THR A 138 -15.88 1.18 17.27
C THR A 138 -15.67 0.01 16.32
N VAL A 139 -15.57 -1.19 16.88
CA VAL A 139 -15.63 -2.41 16.08
C VAL A 139 -17.10 -2.69 15.77
N PHE A 140 -17.44 -2.71 14.49
CA PHE A 140 -18.80 -2.96 14.02
C PHE A 140 -19.07 -4.46 13.85
N ILE A 141 -18.14 -5.17 13.19
CA ILE A 141 -18.16 -6.62 13.06
C ILE A 141 -16.74 -7.12 13.31
N ASP A 142 -16.59 -8.15 14.13
CA ASP A 142 -15.31 -8.79 14.43
C ASP A 142 -15.26 -10.23 13.88
N GLY A 143 -14.09 -10.85 13.90
CA GLY A 143 -13.90 -12.26 13.54
C GLY A 143 -14.06 -12.57 12.05
N LEU A 144 -13.80 -11.59 11.18
CA LEU A 144 -13.83 -11.75 9.73
C LEU A 144 -12.56 -12.39 9.19
N ASP A 145 -12.63 -13.01 8.02
CA ASP A 145 -11.45 -13.55 7.35
C ASP A 145 -10.94 -12.59 6.27
N ALA A 146 -9.89 -11.82 6.62
CA ALA A 146 -9.20 -10.89 5.74
C ALA A 146 -10.16 -10.07 4.85
N PRO A 147 -11.11 -9.33 5.45
CA PRO A 147 -12.14 -8.62 4.70
C PRO A 147 -11.51 -7.58 3.78
N TYR A 148 -12.08 -7.43 2.59
CA TYR A 148 -11.62 -6.44 1.62
C TYR A 148 -12.79 -5.66 1.01
N GLY A 149 -13.72 -6.36 0.36
CA GLY A 149 -14.82 -5.74 -0.35
C GLY A 149 -16.01 -5.43 0.57
N LEU A 150 -16.62 -4.25 0.40
CA LEU A 150 -17.83 -3.84 1.12
C LEU A 150 -18.90 -3.33 0.15
N ALA A 151 -20.17 -3.63 0.42
CA ALA A 151 -21.30 -3.00 -0.28
C ALA A 151 -22.50 -2.83 0.66
N PHE A 152 -23.26 -1.76 0.47
CA PHE A 152 -24.54 -1.54 1.15
C PHE A 152 -25.66 -1.63 0.11
N VAL A 153 -26.53 -2.63 0.24
CA VAL A 153 -27.63 -2.88 -0.71
C VAL A 153 -28.87 -3.30 0.06
N ASP A 154 -29.99 -2.64 -0.20
CA ASP A 154 -31.30 -2.93 0.40
C ASP A 154 -31.27 -3.08 1.93
N GLY A 155 -30.55 -2.17 2.61
CA GLY A 155 -30.44 -2.16 4.07
C GLY A 155 -29.43 -3.16 4.65
N ASN A 156 -28.71 -3.91 3.82
CA ASN A 156 -27.76 -4.93 4.26
C ASN A 156 -26.33 -4.57 3.89
N ILE A 157 -25.38 -4.99 4.72
CA ILE A 157 -23.95 -4.82 4.48
C ILE A 157 -23.41 -6.16 3.99
N TYR A 158 -22.88 -6.16 2.77
CA TYR A 158 -22.20 -7.31 2.21
C TYR A 158 -20.70 -7.18 2.43
N VAL A 159 -20.08 -8.24 2.95
CA VAL A 159 -18.64 -8.27 3.27
C VAL A 159 -17.97 -9.40 2.51
N ALA A 160 -17.04 -9.05 1.63
CA ALA A 160 -16.22 -10.03 0.93
C ALA A 160 -15.03 -10.45 1.79
N ASN A 161 -15.14 -11.65 2.37
CA ASN A 161 -14.07 -12.35 3.08
C ASN A 161 -13.25 -13.20 2.11
N GLN A 162 -12.11 -13.71 2.60
CA GLN A 162 -11.30 -14.66 1.86
C GLN A 162 -12.00 -16.03 1.78
N GLY A 163 -12.87 -16.21 0.78
CA GLY A 163 -13.57 -17.47 0.51
C GLY A 163 -15.06 -17.49 0.88
N ALA A 164 -15.62 -16.37 1.33
CA ALA A 164 -17.04 -16.23 1.59
C ALA A 164 -17.53 -14.80 1.33
N LEU A 165 -18.81 -14.67 0.95
CA LEU A 165 -19.53 -13.41 0.99
C LEU A 165 -20.50 -13.46 2.17
N LEU A 166 -20.35 -12.54 3.12
CA LEU A 166 -21.22 -12.41 4.28
C LEU A 166 -22.25 -11.31 4.06
N ARG A 167 -23.37 -11.39 4.77
CA ARG A 167 -24.48 -10.44 4.77
C ARG A 167 -24.94 -10.21 6.21
#